data_AF-A0ABD4ZC19-F1
#
_entry.id   AF-A0ABD4ZC19-F1
#
_cell.length_a   1.000
_cell.length_b   1.000
_cell.length_c   1.000
_cell.angle_alpha   90.00
_cell.angle_beta   90.00
_cell.angle_gamma   90.00
#
_symmetry.space_group_name_H-M   'P 1'
#
loop_
_entity.id
_entity.type
_entity.pdbx_description
1 polymer ?
#
loop_
_entity_poly.entity_id
_entity_poly.type
_entity_poly.pdbx_seq_one_letter_code
_entity_poly.pdbx_strand_id
1 'polypeptide(L)'
;MVEHFKERGTIMIATEAGAEGINLQFCSLIINYDLPWNPQRVEQRIGRCHRYGQKHDVVVVNFVDETNEADQRVYELLEQKFKLFNGVFGASDEV
;
A
#
# COMPACT_ATOMS: atom_id res chain seq x y z
N MET A 1 12.62 6.80 -15.26
CA MET A 1 11.50 5.87 -15.02
C MET A 1 10.30 6.58 -14.40
N VAL A 2 10.41 7.14 -13.19
CA VAL A 2 9.30 7.80 -12.49
C VAL A 2 8.76 9.00 -13.27
N GLU A 3 9.63 9.81 -13.85
CA GLU A 3 9.25 10.94 -14.71
C GLU A 3 8.45 10.47 -15.94
N HIS A 4 8.91 9.43 -16.62
CA HIS A 4 8.18 8.83 -17.74
C HIS A 4 6.80 8.31 -17.32
N PHE A 5 6.72 7.63 -16.17
CA PHE A 5 5.44 7.17 -15.62
C PHE A 5 4.50 8.35 -15.34
N LYS A 6 5.01 9.41 -14.70
CA LYS A 6 4.25 10.62 -14.39
C LYS A 6 3.71 11.33 -15.63
N GLU A 7 4.49 11.40 -16.71
CA GLU A 7 4.13 12.17 -17.90
C GLU A 7 3.33 11.37 -18.93
N ARG A 8 3.60 10.07 -19.08
CA ARG A 8 3.07 9.27 -20.20
C ARG A 8 2.53 7.90 -19.79
N GLY A 9 2.81 7.44 -18.58
CA GLY A 9 2.42 6.10 -18.15
C GLY A 9 1.05 6.09 -17.48
N THR A 10 0.32 4.98 -17.67
CA THR A 10 -0.95 4.72 -16.99
C THR A 10 -0.77 3.76 -15.82
N ILE A 11 0.11 2.78 -15.96
CA ILE A 11 0.39 1.75 -14.96
C ILE A 11 1.90 1.63 -14.80
N MET A 12 2.34 1.58 -13.55
CA MET A 12 3.71 1.21 -13.19
C MET A 12 3.66 -0.08 -12.38
N ILE A 13 4.42 -1.08 -12.84
CA ILE A 13 4.63 -2.33 -12.10
C ILE A 13 5.98 -2.21 -11.41
N ALA A 14 6.01 -2.47 -10.11
CA ALA A 14 7.22 -2.41 -9.31
C ALA A 14 7.24 -3.58 -8.32
N THR A 15 8.44 -4.12 -8.08
CA THR A 15 8.71 -4.99 -6.95
C THR A 15 9.00 -4.15 -5.71
N GLU A 16 9.27 -4.78 -4.56
CA GLU A 16 9.65 -4.06 -3.34
C GLU A 16 10.83 -3.11 -3.52
N ALA A 17 11.75 -3.39 -4.45
CA ALA A 17 12.87 -2.52 -4.76
C ALA A 17 12.43 -1.13 -5.28
N GLY A 18 11.25 -1.04 -5.89
CA GLY A 18 10.65 0.23 -6.33
C GLY A 18 9.88 0.97 -5.24
N ALA A 19 9.64 0.34 -4.08
CA ALA A 19 8.91 0.94 -2.97
C ALA A 19 9.80 1.85 -2.08
N GLU A 20 11.12 1.78 -2.26
CA GLU A 20 12.09 2.60 -1.52
C GLU A 20 12.56 3.81 -2.34
N GLY A 21 12.63 4.97 -1.70
CA GLY A 21 13.24 6.18 -2.30
C GLY A 21 12.42 6.90 -3.39
N ILE A 22 11.30 6.35 -3.85
CA ILE A 22 10.47 6.96 -4.91
C ILE A 22 9.31 7.76 -4.30
N ASN A 23 9.02 8.93 -4.90
CA ASN A 23 7.82 9.73 -4.61
C ASN A 23 6.75 9.46 -5.68
N LEU A 24 5.60 8.93 -5.27
CA LEU A 24 4.45 8.61 -6.12
C LEU A 24 3.19 9.39 -5.71
N GLN A 25 3.33 10.54 -5.06
CA GLN A 25 2.20 11.40 -4.65
C GLN A 25 1.27 11.82 -5.81
N PHE A 26 1.68 11.67 -7.07
CA PHE A 26 0.81 11.92 -8.22
C PHE A 26 -0.14 10.75 -8.53
N CYS A 27 0.03 9.60 -7.87
CA CYS A 27 -0.83 8.43 -7.97
C CYS A 27 -1.87 8.44 -6.85
N SER A 28 -3.08 7.97 -7.15
CA SER A 28 -4.17 7.81 -6.19
C SER A 28 -4.67 6.36 -6.09
N LEU A 29 -4.11 5.43 -6.86
CA LEU A 29 -4.47 4.02 -6.82
C LEU A 29 -3.21 3.18 -6.60
N ILE A 30 -3.26 2.30 -5.60
CA ILE A 30 -2.22 1.31 -5.31
C ILE A 30 -2.86 -0.07 -5.38
N ILE A 31 -2.24 -0.98 -6.13
CA ILE A 31 -2.63 -2.38 -6.18
C ILE A 31 -1.47 -3.20 -5.63
N ASN A 32 -1.68 -3.83 -4.46
CA ASN A 32 -0.77 -4.84 -3.94
C ASN A 32 -1.15 -6.18 -4.56
N TYR A 33 -0.38 -6.62 -5.55
CA TYR A 33 -0.54 -7.93 -6.14
C TYR A 33 -0.18 -9.04 -5.14
N ASP A 34 0.88 -8.81 -4.35
CA ASP A 34 1.28 -9.62 -3.21
C ASP A 34 1.24 -8.77 -1.92
N LEU A 35 0.70 -9.36 -0.85
CA LEU A 35 0.69 -8.75 0.47
C LEU A 35 1.93 -9.16 1.29
N PRO A 36 2.74 -8.21 1.77
CA PRO A 36 3.82 -8.52 2.70
C PRO A 36 3.26 -8.86 4.08
N TRP A 37 3.81 -9.87 4.74
CA TRP A 37 3.44 -10.29 6.10
C TRP A 37 3.69 -9.23 7.20
N ASN A 38 4.51 -8.23 6.89
CA ASN A 38 4.84 -7.12 7.77
C ASN A 38 3.93 -5.91 7.46
N PRO A 39 2.99 -5.53 8.34
CA PRO A 39 2.07 -4.42 8.09
C PRO A 39 2.80 -3.10 7.87
N GLN A 40 3.96 -2.89 8.49
CA GLN A 40 4.76 -1.68 8.27
C GLN A 40 5.20 -1.53 6.82
N ARG A 41 5.44 -2.64 6.10
CA ARG A 41 5.78 -2.59 4.67
C ARG A 41 4.58 -2.14 3.85
N VAL A 42 3.37 -2.56 4.20
CA VAL A 42 2.12 -2.10 3.57
C VAL A 42 1.97 -0.60 3.74
N GLU A 43 2.09 -0.11 4.98
CA GLU A 43 2.00 1.32 5.30
C GLU A 43 3.06 2.16 4.57
N GLN A 44 4.31 1.65 4.49
CA GLN A 44 5.37 2.35 3.75
C GLN A 44 5.10 2.45 2.25
N ARG A 45 4.44 1.45 1.64
CA ARG A 45 3.97 1.48 0.25
C ARG A 45 2.86 2.52 0.08
N ILE A 46 1.84 2.49 0.94
CA ILE A 46 0.74 3.46 0.93
C ILE A 46 1.26 4.89 1.07
N GLY A 47 2.18 5.10 2.02
CA GLY A 47 2.86 6.37 2.25
C GLY A 47 3.76 6.85 1.11
N ARG A 48 3.89 6.14 -0.03
CA ARG A 48 4.49 6.71 -1.26
C ARG A 48 3.52 7.60 -2.02
N CYS A 49 2.22 7.31 -1.92
CA CYS A 49 1.14 8.04 -2.58
C CYS A 49 0.35 8.90 -1.58
N HIS A 50 0.09 8.38 -0.38
CA HIS A 50 -0.69 9.04 0.66
C HIS A 50 0.22 9.85 1.58
N ARG A 51 0.41 11.14 1.27
CA ARG A 51 1.22 12.10 2.04
C ARG A 51 0.55 13.47 2.03
N TYR A 52 1.00 14.35 2.93
CA TYR A 52 0.59 15.76 2.93
C TYR A 52 0.69 16.39 1.53
N GLY A 53 -0.40 17.04 1.10
CA GLY A 53 -0.54 17.66 -0.22
C GLY A 53 -1.06 16.73 -1.33
N GLN A 54 -1.44 15.50 -1.01
CA GLN A 54 -2.22 14.65 -1.91
C GLN A 54 -3.57 15.31 -2.23
N LYS A 55 -3.98 15.29 -3.51
CA LYS A 55 -5.19 15.98 -4.00
C LYS A 55 -6.39 15.04 -4.18
N HIS A 56 -6.16 13.74 -4.10
CA HIS A 56 -7.16 12.71 -4.36
C HIS A 56 -7.11 11.64 -3.28
N ASP A 57 -8.25 11.07 -2.94
CA ASP A 57 -8.31 9.93 -2.02
C ASP A 57 -7.48 8.76 -2.58
N VAL A 58 -6.60 8.21 -1.74
CA VAL A 58 -5.76 7.09 -2.14
C VAL A 58 -6.52 5.79 -1.92
N VAL A 59 -6.84 5.11 -3.01
CA VAL A 59 -7.47 3.79 -3.00
C VAL A 59 -6.40 2.71 -2.99
N VAL A 60 -6.53 1.77 -2.07
CA VAL A 60 -5.62 0.63 -1.93
C VAL A 60 -6.39 -0.66 -2.17
N VAL A 61 -5.97 -1.44 -3.16
CA VAL A 61 -6.53 -2.77 -3.47
C VAL A 61 -5.48 -3.81 -3.16
N ASN A 62 -5.86 -4.85 -2.42
CA ASN A 62 -4.98 -5.96 -2.10
C ASN A 62 -5.54 -7.23 -2.75
N PHE A 63 -4.71 -7.95 -3.50
CA PHE A 63 -5.05 -9.28 -3.99
C PHE A 63 -4.61 -10.33 -2.98
N VAL A 64 -5.46 -11.34 -2.82
CA VAL A 64 -5.27 -12.48 -1.93
C VAL A 64 -5.78 -13.69 -2.68
N ASP A 65 -4.96 -14.73 -2.81
CA ASP A 65 -5.39 -16.00 -3.39
C ASP A 65 -6.07 -16.86 -2.31
N GLU A 66 -7.39 -16.98 -2.38
CA GLU A 66 -8.18 -17.82 -1.46
C GLU A 66 -7.89 -19.32 -1.59
N THR A 67 -7.17 -19.76 -2.62
CA THR A 67 -6.76 -21.17 -2.74
C THR A 67 -5.39 -21.46 -2.13
N ASN A 68 -4.67 -20.41 -1.71
CA ASN A 68 -3.34 -20.49 -1.12
C ASN A 68 -3.39 -20.27 0.40
N GLU A 69 -3.14 -21.33 1.17
CA GLU A 69 -3.15 -21.27 2.65
C GLU A 69 -2.16 -20.25 3.22
N ALA A 70 -1.02 -20.01 2.56
CA ALA A 70 -0.05 -19.02 3.02
C ALA A 70 -0.58 -17.59 2.87
N ASP A 71 -1.25 -17.29 1.75
CA ASP A 71 -1.84 -15.97 1.49
C ASP A 71 -2.99 -15.69 2.45
N GLN A 72 -3.86 -16.68 2.68
CA GLN A 72 -4.91 -16.60 3.71
C GLN A 72 -4.30 -16.30 5.08
N ARG A 73 -3.24 -17.02 5.47
CA ARG A 73 -2.59 -16.83 6.77
C ARG A 73 -1.96 -15.46 6.91
N VAL A 74 -1.32 -14.95 5.84
CA VAL A 74 -0.78 -13.58 5.81
C VAL A 74 -1.89 -12.57 6.01
N TYR A 75 -3.00 -12.71 5.30
CA TYR A 75 -4.15 -11.82 5.42
C TYR A 75 -4.73 -11.80 6.83
N GLU A 76 -4.95 -12.97 7.45
CA GLU A 76 -5.40 -13.07 8.85
C GLU A 76 -4.46 -12.36 9.83
N LEU A 77 -3.15 -12.58 9.70
CA LEU A 77 -2.15 -11.98 10.57
C LEU A 77 -2.11 -10.45 10.41
N LEU A 78 -2.24 -9.97 9.18
CA LEU A 78 -2.33 -8.53 8.91
C LEU A 78 -3.61 -7.95 9.54
N GLU A 79 -4.76 -8.58 9.33
CA GLU A 79 -6.03 -8.12 9.89
C GLU A 79 -5.98 -8.04 11.43
N GLN A 80 -5.42 -9.05 12.10
CA GLN A 80 -5.22 -9.05 13.55
C GLN A 80 -4.29 -7.92 14.00
N LYS A 81 -3.17 -7.72 13.30
CA LYS A 81 -2.21 -6.65 13.61
C LYS A 81 -2.85 -5.27 13.42
N PHE A 82 -3.56 -5.04 12.31
CA PHE A 82 -4.26 -3.78 12.07
C PHE A 82 -5.34 -3.48 13.11
N LYS A 83 -6.10 -4.50 13.55
CA LYS A 83 -7.06 -4.36 14.67
C LYS A 83 -6.38 -3.92 15.97
N LEU A 84 -5.21 -4.49 16.29
CA LEU A 84 -4.39 -4.06 17.43
C LEU A 84 -3.90 -2.62 17.26
N PHE A 85 -3.42 -2.25 16.07
CA PHE A 85 -3.00 -0.87 15.80
C PHE A 85 -4.15 0.13 15.96
N ASN A 86 -5.33 -0.15 15.40
CA ASN A 86 -6.49 0.73 15.52
C ASN A 86 -6.99 0.84 16.97
N GLY A 87 -6.95 -0.25 17.73
CA GLY A 87 -7.36 -0.26 19.13
C GLY A 87 -6.39 0.45 20.08
N VAL A 88 -5.10 0.53 19.72
CA VAL A 88 -4.05 1.16 20.56
C VAL A 88 -3.76 2.61 20.14
N PHE A 89 -3.83 2.91 18.84
CA PHE A 89 -3.45 4.21 18.28
C PHE A 89 -4.62 5.09 17.86
N GLY A 90 -5.88 4.63 17.93
CA GLY A 90 -7.07 5.44 17.75
C GLY A 90 -7.06 6.27 16.46
N ALA A 91 -7.48 5.65 15.35
CA ALA A 91 -7.83 6.30 14.07
C ALA A 91 -6.89 7.43 13.62
N SER A 92 -5.89 7.11 12.80
CA SER A 92 -5.17 8.12 12.01
C SER A 92 -6.00 8.62 10.81
N ASP A 93 -7.31 8.84 11.01
CA ASP A 93 -8.24 9.41 10.03
C ASP A 93 -8.32 10.94 10.17
N GLU A 94 -7.19 11.61 10.40
CA GLU A 94 -7.10 13.07 10.28
C GLU A 94 -5.83 13.46 9.52
N VAL A 95 -5.90 13.38 8.18
CA VAL A 95 -5.21 14.29 7.26
C VAL A 95 -6.19 14.71 6.17
#